data_AF-A0A1Q8LAJ6-F1
#
_entry.id   AF-A0A1Q8LAJ6-F1
#
_cell.length_a   1.000
_cell.length_b   1.000
_cell.length_c   1.000
_cell.angle_alpha   90.00
_cell.angle_beta   90.00
_cell.angle_gamma   90.00
#
_symmetry.space_group_name_H-M   'P 1'
#
loop_
_entity.id
_entity.type
_entity.pdbx_description
1 polymer ?
#
loop_
_entity_poly.entity_id
_entity_poly.type
_entity_poly.pdbx_seq_one_letter_code
_entity_poly.pdbx_strand_id
1 'polypeptide(L)'
;MTTLVVHGFLDDGAVWDPVLDSRTRRSPTVVAELAGMAGRPDAAGPYTLARHTSDVVDLVDSTTGPLVLVGQSLGAQIVELVARQRPDRVAGLLLVAPVPLAGTRLPADALAPFTALGGDADAQRAVRSRLSDAFPPAELDRLAAAGKRITAEACSATVDAWNDGDPAGTAPSEVTAPVVVLRGGRDPFITAELLDTHVLARFPHASAATVADAGHWPHVERPGTVAAYLDELVDRVSGPTRGSGGGNTAHGVSEQGWTRAFARHSATAFTEALAPDVVLRASVLRTPVEGRDDVAAVMGAASGIYTSLVFTHEARHGARTYLEWDATLHDGTEVSGVTRLVADEDGRHVEIAIHHRPLDGALRFSDELGRRLEGRIERGRFHRA
;
A
#
# COMPACT_ATOMS: atom_id res chain seq x y z
N MET A 1 -5.99 8.84 -15.58
CA MET A 1 -6.79 9.18 -14.38
C MET A 1 -6.21 10.42 -13.73
N THR A 2 -7.04 11.32 -13.20
CA THR A 2 -6.55 12.54 -12.52
C THR A 2 -6.05 12.20 -11.12
N THR A 3 -4.98 12.85 -10.66
CA THR A 3 -4.52 12.80 -9.27
C THR A 3 -4.81 14.13 -8.59
N LEU A 4 -5.39 14.12 -7.39
CA LEU A 4 -5.51 15.30 -6.54
C LEU A 4 -4.63 15.12 -5.31
N VAL A 5 -3.69 16.05 -5.09
CA VAL A 5 -2.76 16.02 -3.95
C VAL A 5 -3.13 17.10 -2.93
N VAL A 6 -3.12 16.73 -1.64
CA VAL A 6 -3.45 17.60 -0.50
C VAL A 6 -2.27 17.60 0.47
N HIS A 7 -1.68 18.77 0.68
CA HIS A 7 -0.56 18.96 1.60
C HIS A 7 -1.02 18.90 3.08
N GLY A 8 -0.05 18.79 4.00
CA GLY A 8 -0.30 18.78 5.44
C GLY A 8 -0.22 20.16 6.09
N PHE A 9 -0.16 20.15 7.42
CA PHE A 9 -0.03 21.35 8.25
C PHE A 9 1.25 22.13 7.90
N LEU A 10 1.14 23.46 7.81
CA LEU A 10 2.19 24.45 7.50
C LEU A 10 2.71 24.49 6.05
N ASP A 11 2.33 23.54 5.20
CA ASP A 11 2.85 23.44 3.83
C ASP A 11 1.98 24.18 2.81
N ASP A 12 2.47 24.25 1.58
CA ASP A 12 1.73 24.65 0.38
C ASP A 12 1.73 23.48 -0.63
N GLY A 13 0.99 23.62 -1.72
CA GLY A 13 0.89 22.62 -2.77
C GLY A 13 2.23 22.21 -3.40
N ALA A 14 3.19 23.13 -3.47
CA ALA A 14 4.50 22.90 -4.07
C ALA A 14 5.35 21.86 -3.30
N VAL A 15 4.97 21.49 -2.07
CA VAL A 15 5.61 20.39 -1.34
C VAL A 15 5.52 19.04 -2.09
N TRP A 16 4.57 18.91 -3.03
CA TRP A 16 4.41 17.74 -3.87
C TRP A 16 5.23 17.75 -5.15
N ASP A 17 5.80 18.89 -5.56
CA ASP A 17 6.55 19.03 -6.82
C ASP A 17 7.63 17.95 -6.98
N PRO A 18 8.45 17.62 -5.96
CA PRO A 18 9.45 16.56 -6.09
C PRO A 18 8.86 15.18 -6.43
N VAL A 19 7.69 14.84 -5.86
CA VAL A 19 6.99 13.59 -6.18
C VAL A 19 6.46 13.64 -7.60
N LEU A 20 5.78 14.73 -7.96
CA LEU A 20 5.18 14.91 -9.28
C LEU A 20 6.21 14.86 -10.40
N ASP A 21 7.38 15.47 -10.19
CA ASP A 21 8.52 15.44 -11.11
C ASP A 21 9.18 14.05 -11.20
N SER A 22 9.11 13.26 -10.12
CA SER A 22 9.66 11.90 -10.07
C SER A 22 8.73 10.85 -10.69
N ARG A 23 7.50 11.21 -11.08
CA ARG A 23 6.54 10.27 -11.66
C ARG A 23 6.97 9.83 -13.05
N THR A 24 6.85 8.52 -13.29
CA THR A 24 6.99 7.93 -14.63
C THR A 24 5.70 8.06 -15.44
N ARG A 25 4.54 8.11 -14.76
CA ARG A 25 3.23 8.35 -15.36
C ARG A 25 2.90 9.85 -15.32
N ARG A 26 2.78 10.46 -16.50
CA ARG A 26 2.19 11.80 -16.62
C ARG A 26 0.67 11.69 -16.62
N SER A 27 0.04 12.19 -15.56
CA SER A 27 -1.41 12.34 -15.45
C SER A 27 -1.76 13.78 -15.12
N PRO A 28 -2.99 14.25 -15.45
CA PRO A 28 -3.50 15.51 -14.92
C PRO A 28 -3.41 15.50 -13.39
N THR A 29 -2.86 16.57 -12.82
CA THR A 29 -2.73 16.74 -11.37
C THR A 29 -3.47 18.00 -10.94
N VAL A 30 -4.28 17.87 -9.90
CA VAL A 30 -4.86 18.99 -9.16
C VAL A 30 -4.10 19.11 -7.84
N VAL A 31 -3.58 20.28 -7.56
CA VAL A 31 -2.87 20.56 -6.31
C VAL A 31 -3.79 21.42 -5.44
N ALA A 32 -4.19 20.89 -4.29
CA ALA A 32 -5.07 21.60 -3.38
C ALA A 32 -4.25 22.56 -2.50
N GLU A 33 -4.74 23.79 -2.35
CA GLU A 33 -4.22 24.75 -1.38
C GLU A 33 -5.21 24.92 -0.24
N LEU A 34 -4.79 24.59 0.98
CA LEU A 34 -5.64 24.68 2.17
C LEU A 34 -5.70 26.11 2.70
N ALA A 35 -6.90 26.56 3.02
CA ALA A 35 -7.12 27.91 3.54
C ALA A 35 -6.36 28.16 4.85
N GLY A 36 -5.72 29.32 4.97
CA GLY A 36 -4.90 29.66 6.13
C GLY A 36 -3.52 29.01 6.15
N MET A 37 -3.22 28.08 5.25
CA MET A 37 -1.88 27.49 5.07
C MET A 37 -1.06 28.27 4.05
N ALA A 38 0.18 27.83 3.78
CA ALA A 38 1.18 28.65 3.10
C ALA A 38 0.76 29.07 1.67
N GLY A 39 -0.01 28.26 0.94
CA GLY A 39 -0.48 28.65 -0.40
C GLY A 39 -1.74 29.53 -0.42
N ARG A 40 -2.53 29.57 0.66
CA ARG A 40 -3.73 30.42 0.79
C ARG A 40 -3.81 31.12 2.16
N PRO A 41 -2.79 31.89 2.58
CA PRO A 41 -2.74 32.46 3.93
C PRO A 41 -3.80 33.55 4.16
N ASP A 42 -4.25 34.22 3.09
CA ASP A 42 -5.25 35.29 3.17
C ASP A 42 -6.70 34.77 3.17
N ALA A 43 -6.90 33.46 3.04
CA ALA A 43 -8.23 32.87 3.04
C ALA A 43 -8.83 32.93 4.46
N ALA A 44 -9.90 33.68 4.64
CA ALA A 44 -10.59 33.83 5.93
C ALA A 44 -11.03 32.46 6.51
N GLY A 45 -11.13 32.37 7.84
CA GLY A 45 -11.64 31.19 8.55
C GLY A 45 -13.13 30.88 8.28
N PRO A 46 -13.70 29.84 8.94
CA PRO A 46 -13.08 29.03 9.99
C PRO A 46 -12.00 28.07 9.45
N TYR A 47 -10.99 27.70 10.24
CA TYR A 47 -9.92 26.75 9.82
C TYR A 47 -10.17 25.36 10.39
N THR A 48 -11.32 24.76 10.02
CA THR A 48 -11.75 23.46 10.55
C THR A 48 -11.53 22.35 9.54
N LEU A 49 -11.40 21.12 10.03
CA LEU A 49 -11.31 19.92 9.18
C LEU A 49 -12.51 19.81 8.22
N ALA A 50 -13.71 20.16 8.68
CA ALA A 50 -14.92 20.18 7.87
C ALA A 50 -14.84 21.18 6.70
N ARG A 51 -14.30 22.38 6.92
CA ARG A 51 -14.10 23.35 5.84
C ARG A 51 -13.04 22.87 4.86
N HIS A 52 -11.88 22.41 5.34
CA HIS A 52 -10.83 21.90 4.46
C HIS A 52 -11.35 20.75 3.58
N THR A 53 -12.17 19.88 4.16
CA THR A 53 -12.86 18.82 3.41
C THR A 53 -13.79 19.39 2.35
N SER A 54 -14.62 20.39 2.69
CA SER A 54 -15.52 21.06 1.73
C SER A 54 -14.76 21.71 0.58
N ASP A 55 -13.69 22.46 0.85
CA ASP A 55 -12.85 23.09 -0.17
C ASP A 55 -12.27 22.04 -1.14
N VAL A 56 -11.84 20.88 -0.63
CA VAL A 56 -11.31 19.80 -1.49
C VAL A 56 -12.42 19.04 -2.24
N VAL A 57 -13.62 18.91 -1.65
CA VAL A 57 -14.80 18.41 -2.37
C VAL A 57 -15.14 19.30 -3.57
N ASP A 58 -15.09 20.62 -3.41
CA ASP A 58 -15.31 21.57 -4.52
C ASP A 58 -14.26 21.38 -5.63
N LEU A 59 -13.00 21.10 -5.27
CA LEU A 59 -11.95 20.75 -6.25
C LEU A 59 -12.26 19.44 -6.96
N VAL A 60 -12.69 18.40 -6.25
CA VAL A 60 -13.11 17.12 -6.86
C VAL A 60 -14.28 17.34 -7.83
N ASP A 61 -15.29 18.11 -7.42
CA ASP A 61 -16.48 18.38 -8.23
C ASP A 61 -16.18 19.27 -9.45
N SER A 62 -15.13 20.09 -9.39
CA SER A 62 -14.64 20.88 -10.53
C SER A 62 -13.95 20.04 -11.63
N THR A 63 -13.55 18.81 -11.31
CA THR A 63 -12.92 17.88 -12.26
C THR A 63 -13.94 16.89 -12.82
N THR A 64 -13.59 16.23 -13.93
CA THR A 64 -14.40 15.16 -14.52
C THR A 64 -13.78 13.79 -14.30
N GLY A 65 -14.63 12.78 -14.08
CA GLY A 65 -14.22 11.38 -13.98
C GLY A 65 -13.64 11.00 -12.61
N PRO A 66 -13.14 9.75 -12.49
CA PRO A 66 -12.55 9.26 -11.24
C PRO A 66 -11.18 9.88 -10.96
N LEU A 67 -10.84 10.00 -9.67
CA LEU A 67 -9.59 10.54 -9.17
C LEU A 67 -8.86 9.57 -8.23
N VAL A 68 -7.53 9.64 -8.23
CA VAL A 68 -6.73 9.20 -7.09
C VAL A 68 -6.52 10.40 -6.16
N LEU A 69 -6.86 10.25 -4.89
CA LEU A 69 -6.60 11.27 -3.87
C LEU A 69 -5.32 10.92 -3.12
N VAL A 70 -4.47 11.91 -2.91
CA VAL A 70 -3.23 11.79 -2.14
C VAL A 70 -3.26 12.82 -1.04
N GLY A 71 -3.01 12.41 0.20
CA GLY A 71 -3.01 13.30 1.34
C GLY A 71 -1.85 13.00 2.27
N GLN A 72 -1.15 14.04 2.75
CA GLN A 72 -0.12 13.89 3.78
C GLN A 72 -0.59 14.42 5.14
N SER A 73 -0.37 13.67 6.22
CA SER A 73 -0.67 14.09 7.60
C SER A 73 -2.12 14.58 7.76
N LEU A 74 -2.36 15.86 8.06
CA LEU A 74 -3.70 16.49 8.03
C LEU A 74 -4.42 16.26 6.68
N GLY A 75 -3.72 16.36 5.56
CA GLY A 75 -4.22 16.08 4.22
C GLY A 75 -4.77 14.66 4.08
N ALA A 76 -4.24 13.69 4.83
CA ALA A 76 -4.75 12.32 4.84
C ALA A 76 -6.15 12.23 5.48
N GLN A 77 -6.39 12.96 6.58
CA GLN A 77 -7.72 13.06 7.20
C GLN A 77 -8.72 13.68 6.22
N ILE A 78 -8.30 14.74 5.53
CA ILE A 78 -9.11 15.45 4.53
C ILE A 78 -9.50 14.51 3.38
N VAL A 79 -8.55 13.81 2.76
CA VAL A 79 -8.88 12.94 1.62
C VAL A 79 -9.69 11.70 2.01
N GLU A 80 -9.55 11.19 3.26
CA GLU A 80 -10.45 10.15 3.77
C GLU A 80 -11.89 10.66 3.82
N LEU A 81 -12.11 11.85 4.40
CA LEU A 81 -13.45 12.45 4.47
C LEU A 81 -14.02 12.79 3.09
N VAL A 82 -13.21 13.30 2.17
CA VAL A 82 -13.62 13.55 0.78
C VAL A 82 -14.06 12.24 0.10
N ALA A 83 -13.30 11.15 0.28
CA ALA A 83 -13.65 9.84 -0.28
C ALA A 83 -14.97 9.30 0.25
N ARG A 84 -15.32 9.58 1.51
CA ARG A 84 -16.62 9.23 2.09
C ARG A 84 -17.77 10.07 1.52
N GLN A 85 -17.53 11.33 1.19
CA GLN A 85 -18.54 12.22 0.61
C GLN A 85 -18.71 12.07 -0.90
N ARG A 86 -17.70 11.52 -1.60
CA ARG A 86 -17.67 11.32 -3.06
C ARG A 86 -17.18 9.91 -3.44
N PRO A 87 -17.79 8.83 -2.91
CA PRO A 87 -17.30 7.46 -3.13
C PRO A 87 -17.25 7.08 -4.62
N ASP A 88 -18.21 7.57 -5.43
CA ASP A 88 -18.26 7.30 -6.88
C ASP A 88 -17.18 8.04 -7.68
N ARG A 89 -16.53 9.05 -7.09
CA ARG A 89 -15.47 9.84 -7.74
C ARG A 89 -14.07 9.38 -7.36
N VAL A 90 -13.92 8.62 -6.28
CA VAL A 90 -12.60 8.27 -5.77
C VAL A 90 -12.25 6.83 -6.16
N ALA A 91 -11.26 6.71 -7.03
CA ALA A 91 -10.76 5.43 -7.50
C ALA A 91 -9.65 4.85 -6.61
N GLY A 92 -8.97 5.65 -5.80
CA GLY A 92 -7.94 5.17 -4.86
C GLY A 92 -7.41 6.28 -3.95
N LEU A 93 -6.85 5.90 -2.80
CA LEU A 93 -6.25 6.82 -1.84
C LEU A 93 -4.78 6.44 -1.58
N LEU A 94 -3.90 7.45 -1.57
CA LEU A 94 -2.54 7.34 -1.06
C LEU A 94 -2.39 8.25 0.16
N LEU A 95 -2.26 7.65 1.34
CA LEU A 95 -2.13 8.34 2.62
C LEU A 95 -0.66 8.33 3.04
N VAL A 96 -0.03 9.50 3.12
CA VAL A 96 1.39 9.64 3.46
C VAL A 96 1.53 10.20 4.87
N ALA A 97 2.26 9.51 5.74
CA ALA A 97 2.42 9.84 7.15
C ALA A 97 1.09 10.33 7.80
N PRO A 98 0.00 9.55 7.71
CA PRO A 98 -1.33 10.04 8.04
C PRO A 98 -1.49 10.29 9.54
N VAL A 99 -2.05 11.45 9.89
CA VAL A 99 -2.66 11.64 11.21
C VAL A 99 -3.96 10.82 11.24
N PRO A 100 -4.27 10.09 12.33
CA PRO A 100 -5.51 9.34 12.42
C PRO A 100 -6.73 10.23 12.24
N LEU A 101 -7.75 9.76 11.52
CA LEU A 101 -8.97 10.56 11.34
C LEU A 101 -9.63 10.93 12.67
N ALA A 102 -9.53 10.07 13.70
CA ALA A 102 -10.05 10.36 15.04
C ALA A 102 -9.30 11.47 15.78
N GLY A 103 -8.23 12.00 15.19
CA GLY A 103 -7.29 12.92 15.79
C GLY A 103 -6.23 12.21 16.64
N THR A 104 -5.16 12.91 16.97
CA THR A 104 -4.09 12.41 17.86
C THR A 104 -4.44 12.52 19.34
N ARG A 105 -5.40 13.38 19.72
CA ARG A 105 -5.84 13.60 21.11
C ARG A 105 -4.69 13.92 22.08
N LEU A 106 -3.68 14.63 21.59
CA LEU A 106 -2.57 15.10 22.39
C LEU A 106 -3.04 16.15 23.40
N PRO A 107 -2.44 16.17 24.60
CA PRO A 107 -2.73 17.18 25.61
C PRO A 107 -2.17 18.55 25.21
N ALA A 108 -2.70 19.62 25.83
CA ALA A 108 -2.40 21.00 25.46
C ALA A 108 -0.91 21.36 25.55
N ASP A 109 -0.16 20.78 26.50
CA ASP A 109 1.28 20.98 26.66
C ASP A 109 2.09 20.36 25.50
N ALA A 110 1.64 19.21 24.97
CA ALA A 110 2.22 18.60 23.77
C ALA A 110 1.87 19.37 22.48
N LEU A 111 0.74 20.08 22.45
CA LEU A 111 0.32 20.90 21.30
C LEU A 111 0.95 22.29 21.28
N ALA A 112 1.32 22.84 22.45
CA ALA A 112 1.84 24.20 22.57
C ALA A 112 3.02 24.54 21.61
N PRO A 113 3.98 23.63 21.36
CA PRO A 113 5.03 23.88 20.38
C PRO A 113 4.52 24.04 18.94
N PHE A 114 3.41 23.39 18.58
CA PHE A 114 2.82 23.47 17.24
C PHE A 114 1.93 24.70 17.07
N THR A 115 1.15 25.07 18.09
CA THR A 115 0.30 26.27 18.05
C THR A 115 1.12 27.55 17.96
N ALA A 116 2.34 27.55 18.50
CA ALA A 116 3.26 28.68 18.47
C ALA A 116 3.96 28.92 17.12
N LEU A 117 3.73 28.08 16.09
CA LEU A 117 4.45 28.17 14.81
C LEU A 117 3.94 29.25 13.85
N GLY A 118 2.78 29.84 14.11
CA GLY A 118 2.19 30.85 13.23
C GLY A 118 3.07 32.09 13.11
N GLY A 119 3.46 32.44 11.89
CA GLY A 119 4.32 33.58 11.58
C GLY A 119 5.81 33.37 11.85
N ASP A 120 6.21 32.24 12.45
CA ASP A 120 7.59 31.98 12.87
C ASP A 120 8.29 30.98 11.92
N ALA A 121 8.95 31.53 10.89
CA ALA A 121 9.68 30.74 9.91
C ALA A 121 10.81 29.89 10.52
N ASP A 122 11.53 30.42 11.53
CA ASP A 122 12.66 29.72 12.13
C ASP A 122 12.18 28.53 12.98
N ALA A 123 11.11 28.71 13.74
CA ALA A 123 10.47 27.62 14.48
C ALA A 123 9.88 26.56 13.54
N GLN A 124 9.25 27.00 12.44
CA GLN A 124 8.74 26.12 11.39
C GLN A 124 9.84 25.31 10.68
N ARG A 125 11.02 25.91 10.45
CA ARG A 125 12.19 25.19 9.93
C ARG A 125 12.68 24.17 10.97
N ALA A 126 12.82 24.59 12.22
CA ALA A 126 13.33 23.75 13.30
C ALA A 126 12.43 22.53 13.58
N VAL A 127 11.10 22.68 13.55
CA VAL A 127 10.19 21.54 13.76
C VAL A 127 10.29 20.54 12.60
N ARG A 128 10.39 21.01 11.35
CA ARG A 128 10.56 20.13 10.18
C ARG A 128 11.86 19.34 10.28
N SER A 129 12.97 19.98 10.63
CA SER A 129 14.27 19.30 10.83
C SER A 129 14.25 18.28 11.97
N ARG A 130 13.43 18.49 13.02
CA ARG A 130 13.30 17.53 14.14
C ARG A 130 12.47 16.30 13.78
N LEU A 131 11.48 16.45 12.92
CA LEU A 131 10.59 15.36 12.52
C LEU A 131 11.09 14.63 11.25
N SER A 132 12.08 15.19 10.56
CA SER A 132 12.69 14.64 9.34
C SER A 132 14.16 15.02 9.21
N ASP A 133 15.03 14.05 9.51
CA ASP A 133 16.50 14.22 9.50
C ASP A 133 17.08 14.45 8.10
N ALA A 134 16.50 13.86 7.05
CA ALA A 134 17.03 13.90 5.68
C ALA A 134 16.33 14.95 4.80
N PHE A 135 15.67 15.92 5.42
CA PHE A 135 14.96 16.97 4.70
C PHE A 135 15.95 17.89 3.95
N PRO A 136 15.83 18.07 2.62
CA PRO A 136 16.71 18.94 1.85
C PRO A 136 16.72 20.38 2.40
N PRO A 137 17.90 20.96 2.73
CA PRO A 137 17.97 22.30 3.34
C PRO A 137 17.28 23.41 2.54
N ALA A 138 17.40 23.38 1.21
CA ALA A 138 16.77 24.35 0.32
C ALA A 138 15.23 24.28 0.37
N GLU A 139 14.67 23.07 0.47
CA GLU A 139 13.22 22.89 0.57
C GLU A 139 12.71 23.26 1.95
N LEU A 140 13.47 22.96 3.02
CA LEU A 140 13.19 23.48 4.36
C LEU A 140 13.13 25.01 4.37
N ASP A 141 14.08 25.69 3.71
CA ASP A 141 14.13 27.16 3.64
C ASP A 141 12.94 27.71 2.86
N ARG A 142 12.58 27.08 1.74
CA ARG A 142 11.42 27.44 0.93
C ARG A 142 10.12 27.35 1.73
N LEU A 143 9.87 26.21 2.37
CA LEU A 143 8.64 25.95 3.12
C LEU A 143 8.53 26.86 4.35
N ALA A 144 9.63 27.09 5.07
CA ALA A 144 9.67 28.02 6.19
C ALA A 144 9.36 29.47 5.75
N ALA A 145 9.95 29.91 4.64
CA ALA A 145 9.67 31.23 4.08
C ALA A 145 8.22 31.38 3.62
N ALA A 146 7.65 30.36 3.00
CA ALA A 146 6.24 30.35 2.57
C ALA A 146 5.30 30.38 3.78
N GLY A 147 5.57 29.55 4.79
CA GLY A 147 4.78 29.42 6.00
C GLY A 147 4.87 30.60 6.98
N LYS A 148 5.82 31.54 6.79
CA LYS A 148 5.86 32.83 7.50
C LYS A 148 4.56 33.63 7.39
N ARG A 149 3.78 33.42 6.32
CA ARG A 149 2.50 34.12 6.09
C ARG A 149 1.32 33.49 6.84
N ILE A 150 1.50 32.30 7.42
CA ILE A 150 0.46 31.62 8.20
C ILE A 150 0.24 32.40 9.49
N THR A 151 -0.99 32.83 9.75
CA THR A 151 -1.31 33.59 10.97
C THR A 151 -1.30 32.68 12.19
N ALA A 152 -1.08 33.26 13.38
CA ALA A 152 -1.19 32.52 14.65
C ALA A 152 -2.58 31.89 14.83
N GLU A 153 -3.63 32.58 14.42
CA GLU A 153 -5.01 32.08 14.44
C GLU A 153 -5.18 30.86 13.55
N ALA A 154 -4.77 30.94 12.28
CA ALA A 154 -4.87 29.83 11.33
C ALA A 154 -4.03 28.62 11.78
N CYS A 155 -2.83 28.89 12.29
CA CYS A 155 -1.94 27.87 12.84
C CYS A 155 -2.60 27.13 14.01
N SER A 156 -3.06 27.87 15.04
CA SER A 156 -3.69 27.27 16.23
C SER A 156 -4.96 26.50 15.88
N ALA A 157 -5.85 27.08 15.08
CA ALA A 157 -7.10 26.42 14.71
C ALA A 157 -6.88 25.15 13.87
N THR A 158 -5.84 25.14 13.02
CA THR A 158 -5.48 23.94 12.26
C THR A 158 -4.86 22.87 13.14
N VAL A 159 -4.11 23.26 14.18
CA VAL A 159 -3.64 22.34 15.23
C VAL A 159 -4.79 21.65 15.93
N ASP A 160 -5.80 22.43 16.35
CA ASP A 160 -7.02 21.88 16.93
C ASP A 160 -7.71 20.92 15.94
N ALA A 161 -7.79 21.30 14.66
CA ALA A 161 -8.45 20.49 13.63
C ALA A 161 -7.82 19.10 13.44
N TRP A 162 -6.49 18.99 13.29
CA TRP A 162 -5.87 17.66 13.14
C TRP A 162 -5.80 16.88 14.45
N ASN A 163 -5.69 17.56 15.59
CA ASN A 163 -5.62 16.91 16.89
C ASN A 163 -6.97 16.35 17.35
N ASP A 164 -8.05 17.09 17.08
CA ASP A 164 -9.42 16.69 17.43
C ASP A 164 -10.03 15.78 16.37
N GLY A 165 -9.59 15.88 15.11
CA GLY A 165 -10.04 15.02 14.02
C GLY A 165 -11.56 15.04 13.82
N ASP A 166 -12.08 13.91 13.36
CA ASP A 166 -13.49 13.69 13.06
C ASP A 166 -14.02 12.46 13.84
N PRO A 167 -15.23 12.51 14.44
CA PRO A 167 -15.82 11.38 15.16
C PRO A 167 -15.93 10.11 14.32
N ALA A 168 -16.06 10.25 13.01
CA ALA A 168 -16.17 9.12 12.11
C ALA A 168 -14.84 8.33 11.99
N GLY A 169 -13.76 8.87 12.58
CA GLY A 169 -12.49 8.21 12.86
C GLY A 169 -12.54 7.12 13.94
N THR A 170 -13.61 6.99 14.73
CA THR A 170 -13.69 5.97 15.79
C THR A 170 -14.37 4.67 15.36
N ALA A 171 -14.73 4.56 14.09
CA ALA A 171 -15.36 3.39 13.48
C ALA A 171 -14.54 2.91 12.26
N PRO A 172 -14.73 1.67 11.79
CA PRO A 172 -14.16 1.23 10.53
C PRO A 172 -14.47 2.21 9.39
N SER A 173 -13.51 2.42 8.50
CA SER A 173 -13.68 3.32 7.36
C SER A 173 -14.68 2.73 6.36
N GLU A 174 -15.53 3.59 5.81
CA GLU A 174 -16.52 3.25 4.78
C GLU A 174 -15.92 3.32 3.35
N VAL A 175 -14.66 3.74 3.24
CA VAL A 175 -13.96 3.85 1.96
C VAL A 175 -13.68 2.46 1.40
N THR A 176 -14.26 2.18 0.24
CA THR A 176 -14.13 0.89 -0.47
C THR A 176 -13.07 0.91 -1.57
N ALA A 177 -12.61 2.10 -1.98
CA ALA A 177 -11.53 2.25 -2.95
C ALA A 177 -10.21 1.69 -2.39
N PRO A 178 -9.28 1.20 -3.23
CA PRO A 178 -7.95 0.79 -2.78
C PRO A 178 -7.22 1.90 -2.01
N VAL A 179 -6.72 1.56 -0.83
CA VAL A 179 -5.98 2.47 0.06
C VAL A 179 -4.54 1.99 0.20
N VAL A 180 -3.59 2.88 -0.07
CA VAL A 180 -2.16 2.68 0.19
C VAL A 180 -1.74 3.65 1.29
N VAL A 181 -1.12 3.13 2.34
CA VAL A 181 -0.63 3.93 3.46
C VAL A 181 0.89 3.87 3.50
N LEU A 182 1.55 5.02 3.47
CA LEU A 182 3.00 5.14 3.58
C LEU A 182 3.36 5.83 4.88
N ARG A 183 4.34 5.31 5.62
CA ARG A 183 5.00 6.04 6.73
C ARG A 183 6.49 6.17 6.51
N GLY A 184 7.10 7.20 7.08
CA GLY A 184 8.56 7.25 7.18
C GLY A 184 9.08 6.27 8.24
N GLY A 185 10.12 5.50 7.92
CA GLY A 185 10.71 4.54 8.86
C GLY A 185 11.32 5.17 10.11
N ARG A 186 11.67 6.46 10.04
CA ARG A 186 12.22 7.27 11.13
C ARG A 186 11.26 8.36 11.59
N ASP A 187 9.98 8.29 11.21
CA ASP A 187 8.97 9.27 11.64
C ASP A 187 8.75 9.18 13.16
N PRO A 188 9.11 10.22 13.94
CA PRO A 188 8.94 10.21 15.38
C PRO A 188 7.51 10.61 15.82
N PHE A 189 6.69 11.11 14.90
CA PHE A 189 5.33 11.58 15.16
C PHE A 189 4.29 10.52 14.79
N ILE A 190 4.36 9.96 13.58
CA ILE A 190 3.50 8.85 13.13
C ILE A 190 4.25 7.53 13.29
N THR A 191 4.18 6.98 14.51
CA THR A 191 4.80 5.70 14.86
C THR A 191 4.10 4.51 14.18
N ALA A 192 4.77 3.36 14.11
CA ALA A 192 4.17 2.14 13.55
C ALA A 192 2.94 1.72 14.36
N GLU A 193 3.05 1.77 15.69
CA GLU A 193 1.96 1.46 16.61
C GLU A 193 0.74 2.36 16.40
N LEU A 194 0.96 3.67 16.26
CA LEU A 194 -0.11 4.63 16.02
C LEU A 194 -0.77 4.37 14.66
N LEU A 195 0.03 4.11 13.62
CA LEU A 195 -0.45 3.76 12.29
C LEU A 195 -1.29 2.48 12.31
N ASP A 196 -0.78 1.41 12.89
CA ASP A 196 -1.43 0.10 12.95
C ASP A 196 -2.75 0.19 13.72
N THR A 197 -2.72 0.80 14.90
CA THR A 197 -3.85 0.85 15.84
C THR A 197 -4.96 1.80 15.39
N HIS A 198 -4.60 2.97 14.85
CA HIS A 198 -5.56 4.05 14.63
C HIS A 198 -5.83 4.38 13.16
N VAL A 199 -5.01 3.88 12.24
CA VAL A 199 -5.21 4.06 10.79
C VAL A 199 -5.53 2.72 10.14
N LEU A 200 -4.61 1.76 10.12
CA LEU A 200 -4.77 0.50 9.37
C LEU A 200 -5.89 -0.37 9.91
N ALA A 201 -6.07 -0.45 11.23
CA ALA A 201 -7.18 -1.19 11.85
C ALA A 201 -8.57 -0.74 11.35
N ARG A 202 -8.69 0.49 10.81
CA ARG A 202 -9.94 1.01 10.25
C ARG A 202 -10.16 0.62 8.79
N PHE A 203 -9.11 0.24 8.05
CA PHE A 203 -9.20 -0.10 6.63
C PHE A 203 -8.96 -1.60 6.42
N PRO A 204 -10.02 -2.42 6.22
CA PRO A 204 -9.87 -3.88 6.12
C PRO A 204 -9.07 -4.36 4.90
N HIS A 205 -8.86 -3.48 3.91
CA HIS A 205 -8.18 -3.80 2.65
C HIS A 205 -7.07 -2.80 2.30
N ALA A 206 -6.56 -2.03 3.28
CA ALA A 206 -5.42 -1.15 3.03
C ALA A 206 -4.12 -1.95 2.91
N SER A 207 -3.27 -1.55 1.97
CA SER A 207 -1.87 -1.95 1.93
C SER A 207 -1.01 -0.89 2.62
N ALA A 208 -0.04 -1.30 3.42
CA ALA A 208 0.87 -0.38 4.10
C ALA A 208 2.32 -0.63 3.68
N ALA A 209 3.12 0.44 3.64
CA ALA A 209 4.55 0.35 3.43
C ALA A 209 5.32 1.38 4.25
N THR A 210 6.55 1.02 4.62
CA THR A 210 7.48 1.92 5.29
C THR A 210 8.52 2.43 4.28
N VAL A 211 8.61 3.75 4.15
CA VAL A 211 9.64 4.41 3.36
C VAL A 211 10.91 4.49 4.19
N ALA A 212 11.90 3.68 3.82
CA ALA A 212 13.18 3.64 4.52
C ALA A 212 13.87 5.00 4.53
N ASP A 213 14.53 5.30 5.66
CA ASP A 213 15.29 6.53 5.89
C ASP A 213 14.51 7.86 5.73
N ALA A 214 13.18 7.85 5.81
CA ALA A 214 12.37 9.06 5.84
C ALA A 214 11.74 9.29 7.22
N GLY A 215 11.57 10.55 7.60
CA GLY A 215 10.78 11.01 8.73
C GLY A 215 9.33 11.34 8.33
N HIS A 216 8.80 12.46 8.85
CA HIS A 216 7.40 12.85 8.67
C HIS A 216 7.02 13.39 7.28
N TRP A 217 8.01 13.76 6.45
CA TRP A 217 7.80 14.12 5.03
C TRP A 217 8.45 13.12 4.04
N PRO A 218 7.97 11.85 3.96
CA PRO A 218 8.52 10.88 3.00
C PRO A 218 8.46 11.34 1.55
N HIS A 219 7.45 12.12 1.20
CA HIS A 219 7.26 12.68 -0.14
C HIS A 219 8.32 13.72 -0.50
N VAL A 220 8.97 14.35 0.48
CA VAL A 220 10.08 15.29 0.25
C VAL A 220 11.43 14.59 0.37
N GLU A 221 11.60 13.70 1.35
CA GLU A 221 12.87 13.04 1.63
C GLU A 221 13.19 11.89 0.65
N ARG A 222 12.15 11.22 0.15
CA ARG A 222 12.22 10.06 -0.75
C ARG A 222 11.15 10.16 -1.86
N PRO A 223 11.18 11.24 -2.67
CA PRO A 223 10.12 11.53 -3.64
C PRO A 223 9.94 10.43 -4.69
N GLY A 224 11.03 9.83 -5.17
CA GLY A 224 10.97 8.71 -6.12
C GLY A 224 10.27 7.47 -5.56
N THR A 225 10.43 7.17 -4.27
CA THR A 225 9.74 6.04 -3.62
C THR A 225 8.24 6.32 -3.52
N VAL A 226 7.85 7.53 -3.08
CA VAL A 226 6.43 7.91 -2.99
C VAL A 226 5.78 7.98 -4.38
N ALA A 227 6.50 8.50 -5.38
CA ALA A 227 6.05 8.54 -6.77
C ALA A 227 5.81 7.14 -7.34
N ALA A 228 6.67 6.16 -7.02
CA ALA A 228 6.48 4.78 -7.44
C ALA A 228 5.19 4.16 -6.87
N TYR A 229 4.91 4.37 -5.58
CA TYR A 229 3.64 3.92 -4.97
C TYR A 229 2.42 4.62 -5.58
N LEU A 230 2.54 5.91 -5.91
CA LEU A 230 1.47 6.66 -6.56
C LEU A 230 1.22 6.19 -8.00
N ASP A 231 2.29 5.93 -8.76
CA ASP A 231 2.20 5.39 -10.11
C ASP A 231 1.59 3.98 -10.10
N GLU A 232 2.01 3.12 -9.16
CA GLU A 232 1.45 1.78 -8.98
C GLU A 232 -0.05 1.85 -8.66
N LEU A 233 -0.44 2.72 -7.72
CA LEU A 233 -1.85 2.91 -7.38
C LEU A 233 -2.63 3.38 -8.60
N VAL A 234 -2.15 4.42 -9.31
CA VAL A 234 -2.80 4.93 -10.53
C VAL A 234 -2.94 3.83 -11.57
N ASP A 235 -1.92 2.99 -11.79
CA ASP A 235 -1.99 1.87 -12.74
C ASP A 235 -3.00 0.81 -12.30
N ARG A 236 -3.00 0.46 -11.01
CA ARG A 236 -3.93 -0.51 -10.41
C ARG A 236 -5.39 -0.10 -10.62
N VAL A 237 -5.69 1.19 -10.52
CA VAL A 237 -7.07 1.70 -10.58
C VAL A 237 -7.46 2.33 -11.93
N SER A 238 -6.50 2.56 -12.83
CA SER A 238 -6.75 2.98 -14.22
C SER A 238 -6.88 1.80 -15.20
N GLY A 239 -6.49 0.59 -14.79
CA GLY A 239 -6.74 -0.61 -15.58
C GLY A 239 -8.24 -0.79 -15.85
N PRO A 240 -8.65 -1.49 -16.94
CA PRO A 240 -10.06 -1.78 -17.18
C PRO A 240 -10.63 -2.42 -15.91
N THR A 241 -11.79 -1.93 -15.45
CA THR A 241 -12.53 -2.42 -14.29
C THR A 241 -12.70 -3.93 -14.41
N ARG A 242 -11.73 -4.67 -13.87
CA ARG A 242 -11.78 -6.12 -13.75
C ARG A 242 -12.57 -6.37 -12.48
N GLY A 243 -13.82 -6.80 -12.66
CA GLY A 243 -14.62 -7.30 -11.54
C GLY A 243 -13.82 -8.31 -10.73
N SER A 244 -13.86 -8.16 -9.40
CA SER A 244 -13.58 -9.16 -8.37
C SER A 244 -12.73 -10.36 -8.83
N GLY A 245 -11.41 -10.23 -8.79
CA GLY A 245 -10.49 -11.35 -9.00
C GLY A 245 -9.11 -10.99 -8.47
N GLY A 246 -8.78 -11.46 -7.26
CA GLY A 246 -7.54 -11.17 -6.55
C GLY A 246 -6.29 -11.53 -7.34
N GLY A 247 -5.38 -10.58 -7.47
CA GLY A 247 -4.01 -10.84 -7.90
C GLY A 247 -3.16 -11.26 -6.70
N ASN A 248 -2.36 -12.31 -6.86
CA ASN A 248 -1.48 -12.90 -5.85
C ASN A 248 0.00 -12.58 -6.08
N THR A 249 0.32 -11.50 -6.78
CA THR A 249 1.69 -11.15 -7.22
C THR A 249 2.06 -9.73 -6.80
N ALA A 250 3.22 -9.57 -6.16
CA ALA A 250 3.84 -8.28 -5.87
C ALA A 250 4.39 -7.61 -7.13
N HIS A 251 4.67 -6.32 -7.05
CA HIS A 251 5.18 -5.51 -8.15
C HIS A 251 6.53 -6.03 -8.66
N GLY A 252 6.66 -6.23 -9.98
CA GLY A 252 7.86 -6.83 -10.61
C GLY A 252 7.77 -8.34 -10.84
N VAL A 253 6.78 -9.02 -10.24
CA VAL A 253 6.41 -10.40 -10.60
C VAL A 253 5.42 -10.34 -11.76
N SER A 254 5.77 -10.97 -12.87
CA SER A 254 4.92 -11.04 -14.04
C SER A 254 3.72 -11.96 -13.80
N GLU A 255 2.52 -11.49 -14.17
CA GLU A 255 1.33 -12.36 -14.25
C GLU A 255 1.50 -13.35 -15.40
N GLN A 256 2.08 -14.51 -15.11
CA GLN A 256 2.24 -15.63 -16.05
C GLN A 256 1.07 -16.63 -15.89
N GLY A 257 1.02 -17.65 -16.74
CA GLY A 257 0.04 -18.75 -16.58
C GLY A 257 0.10 -19.38 -15.18
N TRP A 258 1.32 -19.52 -14.65
CA TRP A 258 1.58 -20.11 -13.33
C TRP A 258 0.96 -19.34 -12.15
N THR A 259 1.24 -18.04 -12.03
CA THR A 259 0.73 -17.20 -10.93
C THR A 259 -0.79 -17.03 -11.01
N ARG A 260 -1.33 -16.90 -12.24
CA ARG A 260 -2.78 -16.88 -12.50
C ARG A 260 -3.49 -18.20 -12.16
N ALA A 261 -2.87 -19.34 -12.43
CA ALA A 261 -3.46 -20.64 -12.08
C ALA A 261 -3.59 -20.81 -10.56
N PHE A 262 -2.59 -20.34 -9.80
CA PHE A 262 -2.67 -20.25 -8.34
C PHE A 262 -3.77 -19.30 -7.86
N ALA A 263 -3.88 -18.10 -8.44
CA ALA A 263 -4.90 -17.11 -8.05
C ALA A 263 -6.34 -17.62 -8.29
N ARG A 264 -6.53 -18.49 -9.28
CA ARG A 264 -7.83 -19.09 -9.62
C ARG A 264 -8.14 -20.37 -8.86
N HIS A 265 -7.20 -20.89 -8.06
CA HIS A 265 -7.27 -22.20 -7.41
C HIS A 265 -7.71 -23.34 -8.37
N SER A 266 -7.28 -23.27 -9.63
CA SER A 266 -7.86 -24.09 -10.69
C SER A 266 -6.87 -25.12 -11.23
N ALA A 267 -7.15 -26.40 -10.99
CA ALA A 267 -6.39 -27.50 -11.58
C ALA A 267 -6.36 -27.41 -13.11
N THR A 268 -7.48 -27.06 -13.73
CA THR A 268 -7.61 -26.88 -15.19
C THR A 268 -6.68 -25.79 -15.72
N ALA A 269 -6.53 -24.68 -14.97
CA ALA A 269 -5.62 -23.61 -15.35
C ALA A 269 -4.14 -24.03 -15.27
N PHE A 270 -3.77 -24.95 -14.37
CA PHE A 270 -2.42 -25.53 -14.35
C PHE A 270 -2.20 -26.46 -15.54
N THR A 271 -3.17 -27.30 -15.90
CA THR A 271 -3.04 -28.27 -17.02
C THR A 271 -2.59 -27.63 -18.33
N GLU A 272 -3.07 -26.41 -18.64
CA GLU A 272 -2.71 -25.67 -19.85
C GLU A 272 -1.23 -25.23 -19.90
N ALA A 273 -0.62 -24.99 -18.73
CA ALA A 273 0.75 -24.51 -18.61
C ALA A 273 1.80 -25.64 -18.49
N LEU A 274 1.37 -26.90 -18.43
CA LEU A 274 2.25 -28.05 -18.13
C LEU A 274 2.59 -28.85 -19.40
N ALA A 275 3.85 -29.26 -19.54
CA ALA A 275 4.23 -30.25 -20.55
C ALA A 275 3.62 -31.63 -20.22
N PRO A 276 3.43 -32.54 -21.20
CA PRO A 276 2.86 -33.86 -20.95
C PRO A 276 3.66 -34.69 -19.92
N ASP A 277 4.99 -34.55 -19.97
CA ASP A 277 6.01 -35.25 -19.19
C ASP A 277 6.57 -34.43 -18.02
N VAL A 278 5.82 -33.42 -17.57
CA VAL A 278 6.24 -32.56 -16.47
C VAL A 278 6.55 -33.34 -15.19
N VAL A 279 7.58 -32.90 -14.47
CA VAL A 279 7.97 -33.46 -13.16
C VAL A 279 7.84 -32.40 -12.06
N LEU A 280 7.08 -32.71 -11.01
CA LEU A 280 6.96 -31.92 -9.79
C LEU A 280 7.83 -32.52 -8.68
N ARG A 281 8.75 -31.71 -8.16
CA ARG A 281 9.53 -31.97 -6.95
C ARG A 281 9.13 -30.93 -5.90
N ALA A 282 8.79 -31.36 -4.69
CA ALA A 282 8.50 -30.42 -3.63
C ALA A 282 9.04 -30.91 -2.30
N SER A 283 9.44 -29.98 -1.42
CA SER A 283 9.87 -30.30 -0.04
C SER A 283 8.78 -31.01 0.77
N VAL A 284 7.53 -30.92 0.33
CA VAL A 284 6.35 -31.57 0.92
C VAL A 284 6.04 -32.92 0.28
N LEU A 285 6.88 -33.42 -0.63
CA LEU A 285 6.76 -34.72 -1.29
C LEU A 285 8.01 -35.57 -1.01
N ARG A 286 7.82 -36.83 -0.61
CA ARG A 286 8.89 -37.82 -0.41
C ARG A 286 9.47 -38.31 -1.72
N THR A 287 8.64 -38.40 -2.76
CA THR A 287 9.02 -38.79 -4.12
C THR A 287 8.37 -37.85 -5.14
N PRO A 288 9.00 -37.63 -6.31
CA PRO A 288 8.43 -36.76 -7.34
C PRO A 288 7.08 -37.25 -7.85
N VAL A 289 6.27 -36.32 -8.36
CA VAL A 289 5.04 -36.62 -9.10
C VAL A 289 5.31 -36.30 -10.57
N GLU A 290 4.94 -37.21 -11.46
CA GLU A 290 5.26 -37.14 -12.88
C GLU A 290 3.97 -37.20 -13.69
N GLY A 291 3.95 -36.51 -14.82
CA GLY A 291 2.82 -36.49 -15.74
C GLY A 291 1.84 -35.34 -15.45
N ARG A 292 1.39 -34.72 -16.53
CA ARG A 292 0.54 -33.52 -16.52
C ARG A 292 -0.66 -33.61 -15.58
N ASP A 293 -1.41 -34.70 -15.65
CA ASP A 293 -2.70 -34.82 -14.95
C ASP A 293 -2.54 -34.95 -13.43
N ASP A 294 -1.52 -35.67 -12.98
CA ASP A 294 -1.23 -35.85 -11.57
C ASP A 294 -0.56 -34.60 -10.99
N VAL A 295 0.36 -33.98 -11.73
CA VAL A 295 0.93 -32.68 -11.32
C VAL A 295 -0.16 -31.62 -11.23
N ALA A 296 -1.06 -31.51 -12.21
CA ALA A 296 -2.17 -30.55 -12.16
C ALA A 296 -3.11 -30.81 -10.97
N ALA A 297 -3.36 -32.07 -10.62
CA ALA A 297 -4.15 -32.44 -9.45
C ALA A 297 -3.49 -32.00 -8.14
N VAL A 298 -2.19 -32.26 -8.01
CA VAL A 298 -1.41 -31.85 -6.83
C VAL A 298 -1.42 -30.34 -6.68
N MET A 299 -1.16 -29.61 -7.76
CA MET A 299 -1.13 -28.14 -7.77
C MET A 299 -2.51 -27.54 -7.47
N GLY A 300 -3.57 -28.11 -8.04
CA GLY A 300 -4.95 -27.72 -7.74
C GLY A 300 -5.30 -27.90 -6.26
N ALA A 301 -5.03 -29.08 -5.70
CA ALA A 301 -5.27 -29.37 -4.28
C ALA A 301 -4.44 -28.47 -3.36
N ALA A 302 -3.15 -28.28 -3.67
CA ALA A 302 -2.23 -27.43 -2.92
C ALA A 302 -2.69 -25.98 -2.89
N SER A 303 -3.13 -25.43 -4.02
CA SER A 303 -3.58 -24.04 -4.10
C SER A 303 -4.73 -23.73 -3.14
N GLY A 304 -5.62 -24.69 -2.87
CA GLY A 304 -6.75 -24.49 -1.96
C GLY A 304 -6.40 -24.64 -0.47
N ILE A 305 -5.16 -24.98 -0.12
CA ILE A 305 -4.72 -25.10 1.28
C ILE A 305 -4.36 -23.72 1.85
N TYR A 306 -3.94 -22.80 0.99
CA TYR A 306 -3.61 -21.43 1.37
C TYR A 306 -4.88 -20.58 1.51
N THR A 307 -4.93 -19.73 2.53
CA THR A 307 -5.89 -18.61 2.65
C THR A 307 -5.37 -17.35 1.96
N SER A 308 -4.06 -17.17 1.97
CA SER A 308 -3.35 -16.15 1.22
C SER A 308 -2.07 -16.76 0.64
N LEU A 309 -1.69 -16.32 -0.56
CA LEU A 309 -0.39 -16.57 -1.14
C LEU A 309 -0.02 -15.34 -1.94
N VAL A 310 1.19 -14.83 -1.73
CA VAL A 310 1.70 -13.65 -2.40
C VAL A 310 3.09 -13.97 -2.93
N PHE A 311 3.27 -13.89 -4.25
CA PHE A 311 4.60 -13.95 -4.85
C PHE A 311 5.30 -12.61 -4.65
N THR A 312 6.40 -12.60 -3.92
CA THR A 312 7.09 -11.38 -3.47
C THR A 312 8.25 -10.99 -4.38
N HIS A 313 8.84 -11.93 -5.11
CA HIS A 313 9.94 -11.67 -6.03
C HIS A 313 9.95 -12.62 -7.22
N GLU A 314 10.43 -12.15 -8.37
CA GLU A 314 10.66 -12.96 -9.57
C GLU A 314 12.05 -12.69 -10.15
N ALA A 315 12.77 -13.77 -10.45
CA ALA A 315 14.00 -13.73 -11.22
C ALA A 315 13.96 -14.74 -12.37
N ARG A 316 14.56 -14.40 -13.52
CA ARG A 316 14.65 -15.28 -14.68
C ARG A 316 16.09 -15.48 -15.12
N HIS A 317 16.43 -16.70 -15.51
CA HIS A 317 17.72 -17.04 -16.08
C HIS A 317 17.60 -18.16 -17.12
N GLY A 318 17.68 -17.80 -18.40
CA GLY A 318 17.41 -18.72 -19.50
C GLY A 318 15.97 -19.25 -19.44
N ALA A 319 15.80 -20.57 -19.54
CA ALA A 319 14.50 -21.25 -19.46
C ALA A 319 13.94 -21.36 -18.03
N ARG A 320 14.61 -20.77 -17.02
CA ARG A 320 14.26 -20.91 -15.60
C ARG A 320 13.63 -19.64 -15.07
N THR A 321 12.55 -19.79 -14.33
CA THR A 321 11.90 -18.75 -13.53
C THR A 321 11.97 -19.13 -12.05
N TYR A 322 12.34 -18.19 -11.21
CA TYR A 322 12.39 -18.32 -9.76
C TYR A 322 11.39 -17.34 -9.15
N LEU A 323 10.53 -17.85 -8.27
CA LEU A 323 9.48 -17.09 -7.61
C LEU A 323 9.64 -17.23 -6.10
N GLU A 324 9.85 -16.13 -5.40
CA GLU A 324 9.73 -16.10 -3.93
C GLU A 324 8.29 -15.81 -3.55
N TRP A 325 7.83 -16.37 -2.44
CA TRP A 325 6.47 -16.18 -1.98
C TRP A 325 6.32 -16.31 -0.46
N ASP A 326 5.31 -15.61 0.06
CA ASP A 326 4.80 -15.71 1.42
C ASP A 326 3.32 -16.10 1.38
N ALA A 327 2.88 -16.91 2.34
CA ALA A 327 1.53 -17.47 2.35
C ALA A 327 1.05 -17.79 3.77
N THR A 328 -0.26 -17.87 3.93
CA THR A 328 -0.91 -18.27 5.18
C THR A 328 -1.81 -19.49 4.91
N LEU A 329 -1.80 -20.46 5.80
CA LEU A 329 -2.69 -21.63 5.75
C LEU A 329 -4.05 -21.32 6.42
N HIS A 330 -5.05 -22.20 6.25
CA HIS A 330 -6.37 -22.06 6.91
C HIS A 330 -6.31 -22.02 8.45
N ASP A 331 -5.29 -22.62 9.06
CA ASP A 331 -5.10 -22.62 10.52
C ASP A 331 -4.30 -21.39 11.02
N GLY A 332 -4.01 -20.43 10.14
CA GLY A 332 -3.20 -19.24 10.44
C GLY A 332 -1.69 -19.50 10.43
N THR A 333 -1.22 -20.71 10.15
CA THR A 333 0.21 -20.99 10.02
C THR A 333 0.81 -20.21 8.86
N GLU A 334 1.87 -19.46 9.11
CA GLU A 334 2.63 -18.78 8.08
C GLU A 334 3.65 -19.72 7.44
N VAL A 335 3.68 -19.72 6.11
CA VAL A 335 4.65 -20.45 5.30
C VAL A 335 5.15 -19.58 4.18
N SER A 336 6.40 -19.77 3.79
CA SER A 336 7.03 -19.04 2.70
C SER A 336 7.91 -19.99 1.91
N GLY A 337 8.40 -19.55 0.77
CA GLY A 337 9.19 -20.44 -0.06
C GLY A 337 9.69 -19.86 -1.35
N VAL A 338 10.33 -20.75 -2.12
CA VAL A 338 10.81 -20.46 -3.45
C VAL A 338 10.32 -21.56 -4.40
N THR A 339 9.76 -21.14 -5.52
CA THR A 339 9.35 -22.00 -6.62
C THR A 339 10.28 -21.78 -7.81
N ARG A 340 10.88 -22.86 -8.32
CA ARG A 340 11.62 -22.87 -9.58
C ARG A 340 10.79 -23.55 -10.65
N LEU A 341 10.62 -22.86 -11.77
CA LEU A 341 9.95 -23.36 -12.97
C LEU A 341 10.96 -23.47 -14.09
N VAL A 342 10.90 -24.55 -14.86
CA VAL A 342 11.69 -24.74 -16.08
C VAL A 342 10.70 -24.95 -17.23
N ALA A 343 10.79 -24.13 -18.27
CA ALA A 343 9.94 -24.23 -19.44
C ALA A 343 10.67 -24.85 -20.65
N ASP A 344 9.92 -25.50 -21.53
CA ASP A 344 10.38 -25.89 -22.87
C ASP A 344 10.36 -24.67 -23.84
N GLU A 345 10.71 -24.92 -25.10
CA GLU A 345 10.72 -23.89 -26.15
C GLU A 345 9.31 -23.33 -26.47
N ASP A 346 8.26 -24.10 -26.20
CA ASP A 346 6.86 -23.70 -26.35
C ASP A 346 6.33 -22.95 -25.11
N GLY A 347 7.16 -22.75 -24.08
CA GLY A 347 6.80 -22.08 -22.84
C GLY A 347 5.99 -22.93 -21.86
N ARG A 348 5.88 -24.25 -22.07
CA ARG A 348 5.23 -25.17 -21.13
C ARG A 348 6.22 -25.64 -20.08
N HIS A 349 5.77 -25.78 -18.83
CA HIS A 349 6.63 -26.20 -17.74
C HIS A 349 6.92 -27.70 -17.81
N VAL A 350 8.20 -28.06 -17.91
CA VAL A 350 8.72 -29.44 -17.92
C VAL A 350 9.26 -29.86 -16.55
N GLU A 351 9.68 -28.91 -15.70
CA GLU A 351 10.11 -29.20 -14.33
C GLU A 351 9.63 -28.09 -13.38
N ILE A 352 9.11 -28.51 -12.23
CA ILE A 352 8.69 -27.63 -11.14
C ILE A 352 9.37 -28.09 -9.86
N ALA A 353 10.04 -27.18 -9.16
CA ALA A 353 10.57 -27.42 -7.82
C ALA A 353 9.99 -26.41 -6.82
N ILE A 354 9.36 -26.89 -5.74
CA ILE A 354 8.76 -26.03 -4.70
C ILE A 354 9.41 -26.30 -3.34
N HIS A 355 9.98 -25.27 -2.73
CA HIS A 355 10.68 -25.35 -1.45
C HIS A 355 9.94 -24.52 -0.40
N HIS A 356 9.44 -25.17 0.64
CA HIS A 356 8.67 -24.55 1.73
C HIS A 356 9.55 -24.32 2.96
N ARG A 357 9.27 -23.26 3.71
CA ARG A 357 9.77 -22.97 5.06
C ARG A 357 8.64 -22.32 5.90
N PRO A 358 8.68 -22.40 7.25
CA PRO A 358 9.54 -23.26 8.05
C PRO A 358 9.15 -24.76 7.92
N LEU A 359 9.99 -25.66 8.42
CA LEU A 359 9.79 -27.11 8.28
C LEU A 359 8.45 -27.58 8.86
N ASP A 360 8.06 -27.08 10.03
CA ASP A 360 6.81 -27.47 10.68
C ASP A 360 5.59 -27.12 9.84
N GLY A 361 5.59 -25.93 9.24
CA GLY A 361 4.55 -25.51 8.30
C GLY A 361 4.54 -26.37 7.03
N ALA A 362 5.71 -26.75 6.53
CA ALA A 362 5.83 -27.67 5.39
C ALA A 362 5.28 -29.07 5.70
N LEU A 363 5.54 -29.62 6.91
CA LEU A 363 5.02 -30.92 7.32
C LEU A 363 3.50 -30.92 7.45
N ARG A 364 2.92 -29.87 8.06
CA ARG A 364 1.47 -29.68 8.13
C ARG A 364 0.83 -29.58 6.74
N PHE A 365 1.45 -28.78 5.87
CA PHE A 365 1.01 -28.64 4.50
C PHE A 365 1.03 -29.98 3.75
N SER A 366 2.12 -30.75 3.91
CA SER A 366 2.26 -32.08 3.32
C SER A 366 1.20 -33.06 3.81
N ASP A 367 0.90 -33.06 5.10
CA ASP A 367 -0.12 -33.92 5.67
C ASP A 367 -1.51 -33.62 5.09
N GLU A 368 -1.91 -32.35 5.10
CA GLU A 368 -3.18 -31.87 4.54
C GLU A 368 -3.29 -32.18 3.05
N LEU A 369 -2.23 -31.92 2.28
CA LEU A 369 -2.21 -32.15 0.84
C LEU A 369 -2.45 -33.63 0.50
N GLY A 370 -1.80 -34.55 1.22
CA GLY A 370 -2.04 -35.97 0.99
C GLY A 370 -3.38 -36.48 1.52
N ARG A 371 -4.04 -35.80 2.47
CA ARG A 371 -5.45 -36.08 2.82
C ARG A 371 -6.38 -35.68 1.67
N ARG A 372 -6.15 -34.53 1.03
CA ARG A 372 -6.95 -34.05 -0.10
C ARG A 372 -6.81 -34.89 -1.37
N LEU A 373 -5.67 -35.54 -1.53
CA LEU A 373 -5.34 -36.35 -2.73
C LEU A 373 -5.48 -37.86 -2.49
N GLU A 374 -6.03 -38.26 -1.35
CA GLU A 374 -6.29 -39.67 -1.06
C GLU A 374 -7.17 -40.30 -2.15
N GLY A 375 -6.77 -41.49 -2.61
CA GLY A 375 -7.44 -42.18 -3.72
C GLY A 375 -7.01 -41.74 -5.12
N ARG A 376 -6.26 -40.64 -5.27
CA ARG A 376 -5.66 -40.20 -6.54
C ARG A 376 -4.15 -40.32 -6.56
N ILE A 377 -3.48 -39.84 -5.51
CA ILE A 377 -2.03 -39.93 -5.34
C ILE A 377 -1.75 -40.80 -4.10
N GLU A 378 -0.79 -41.71 -4.21
CA GLU A 378 -0.43 -42.60 -3.11
C GLU A 378 -0.02 -41.82 -1.85
N ARG A 379 -0.66 -42.12 -0.71
CA ARG A 379 -0.42 -41.42 0.56
C ARG A 379 1.04 -41.49 1.04
N GLY A 380 1.76 -42.55 0.67
CA GLY A 380 3.19 -42.73 0.96
C GLY A 380 4.11 -41.69 0.33
N ARG A 381 3.60 -40.88 -0.62
CA ARG A 381 4.35 -39.77 -1.23
C ARG A 381 4.38 -38.50 -0.38
N PHE A 382 3.57 -38.41 0.67
CA PHE A 382 3.48 -37.24 1.55
C PHE A 382 4.09 -37.53 2.92
N HIS A 383 4.49 -36.46 3.62
CA HIS A 383 4.89 -36.53 5.03
C HIS A 383 3.64 -36.58 5.91
N ARG A 384 3.79 -37.17 7.10
CA ARG A 384 2.78 -37.16 8.16
C ARG A 384 3.31 -36.26 9.25
N ALA A 385 2.49 -35.31 9.68
CA ALA A 385 2.82 -34.37 10.76
C ALA A 385 2.50 -34.99 12.12
#